data_AF-A0A4Y2E7D4-F1
#
_entry.id   AF-A0A4Y2E7D4-F1
#
_cell.length_a   1.000
_cell.length_b   1.000
_cell.length_c   1.000
_cell.angle_alpha   90.00
_cell.angle_beta   90.00
_cell.angle_gamma   90.00
#
_symmetry.space_group_name_H-M   'P 1'
#
loop_
_entity.id
_entity.type
_entity.pdbx_description
1 polymer ?
#
loop_
_entity_poly.entity_id
_entity_poly.type
_entity_poly.pdbx_seq_one_letter_code
_entity_poly.pdbx_strand_id
1 'polypeptide(L)'
;MASNNFHMAMPENGLLVMSSSCWQQSWDQQISNKLHSIKPMICPWPVPPVRGFDVKLNRFCTGHTRVTHKPLLFGVRCPTCASCHAALTILHILVECPIFNNHRLLF
;
A
#
# COMPACT_ATOMS: atom_id res chain seq x y z
N MET A 1 -20.41 -14.56 5.26
CA MET A 1 -20.43 -15.19 3.92
C MET A 1 -20.31 -14.06 2.90
N ALA A 2 -19.09 -13.78 2.43
CA ALA A 2 -18.88 -12.88 1.29
C ALA A 2 -18.36 -13.77 0.17
N SER A 3 -19.26 -14.16 -0.73
CA SER A 3 -18.92 -14.88 -1.94
C SER A 3 -18.16 -13.92 -2.85
N ASN A 4 -16.82 -14.03 -2.84
CA ASN A 4 -16.00 -13.39 -3.86
C ASN A 4 -16.20 -14.17 -5.17
N ASN A 5 -17.15 -13.72 -5.98
CA ASN A 5 -17.31 -14.17 -7.36
C ASN A 5 -16.17 -13.59 -8.20
N PHE A 6 -14.98 -14.21 -8.13
CA PHE A 6 -13.97 -14.07 -9.18
C PHE A 6 -14.46 -14.86 -10.40
N HIS A 7 -15.36 -14.28 -11.19
CA HIS A 7 -15.62 -14.81 -12.53
C HIS A 7 -14.54 -14.27 -13.47
N MET A 8 -13.33 -14.83 -13.36
CA MET A 8 -12.32 -14.69 -14.39
C MET A 8 -12.47 -15.89 -15.32
N ALA A 9 -12.78 -15.63 -16.59
CA ALA A 9 -12.78 -16.67 -17.61
C ALA A 9 -11.39 -17.32 -17.63
N MET A 10 -11.33 -18.59 -17.22
CA MET A 10 -10.11 -19.40 -17.25
C MET A 10 -9.87 -19.85 -18.70
N PRO A 11 -8.69 -19.63 -19.30
CA PRO A 11 -8.32 -20.32 -20.53
C PRO A 11 -7.84 -21.73 -20.19
N GLU A 12 -8.22 -22.70 -21.03
CA GLU A 12 -8.07 -24.14 -20.75
C GLU A 12 -6.64 -24.68 -20.79
N ASN A 13 -5.61 -23.83 -20.91
CA ASN A 13 -4.22 -24.26 -21.08
C ASN A 13 -3.23 -23.45 -20.22
N GLY A 14 -2.98 -23.95 -19.00
CA GLY A 14 -1.63 -24.17 -18.44
C GLY A 14 -0.69 -23.02 -18.07
N LEU A 15 -0.83 -21.78 -18.54
CA LEU A 15 0.00 -20.67 -18.06
C LEU A 15 -0.74 -19.33 -18.18
N LEU A 16 -1.28 -18.84 -17.06
CA LEU A 16 -1.90 -17.52 -16.96
C LEU A 16 -0.81 -16.43 -16.99
N VAL A 17 -0.44 -15.94 -18.17
CA VAL A 17 0.30 -14.68 -18.29
C VAL A 17 -0.71 -13.55 -18.39
N MET A 18 -1.18 -13.04 -17.25
CA MET A 18 -1.95 -11.80 -17.21
C MET A 18 -1.05 -10.63 -17.65
N SER A 19 -1.53 -9.84 -18.61
CA SER A 19 -0.86 -8.61 -19.04
C SER A 19 -0.91 -7.54 -17.96
N SER A 20 0.02 -6.57 -18.01
CA SER A 20 0.07 -5.45 -17.05
C SER A 20 -1.24 -4.66 -16.98
N SER A 21 -1.98 -4.54 -18.09
CA SER A 21 -3.28 -3.86 -18.13
C SER A 21 -4.38 -4.64 -17.41
N CYS A 22 -4.40 -5.97 -17.54
CA CYS A 22 -5.36 -6.82 -16.83
C CYS A 22 -5.08 -6.82 -15.30
N TRP A 23 -3.80 -6.82 -14.93
CA TRP A 23 -3.38 -6.64 -13.54
C TRP A 23 -3.84 -5.29 -12.98
N GLN A 24 -3.60 -4.19 -13.72
CA GLN A 24 -4.03 -2.86 -13.30
C GLN A 24 -5.55 -2.80 -13.12
N GLN A 25 -6.33 -3.32 -14.06
CA GLN A 25 -7.78 -3.32 -13.97
C GLN A 25 -8.30 -4.10 -12.75
N SER A 26 -7.68 -5.25 -12.44
CA SER A 26 -8.02 -6.02 -11.23
C SER A 26 -7.65 -5.27 -9.96
N TRP A 27 -6.53 -4.56 -9.99
CA TRP A 27 -6.03 -3.77 -8.86
C TRP A 27 -6.88 -2.52 -8.60
N ASP A 28 -7.35 -1.84 -9.64
CA ASP A 28 -8.25 -0.69 -9.53
C ASP A 28 -9.57 -1.06 -8.83
N GLN A 29 -9.99 -2.33 -8.91
CA GLN A 29 -11.16 -2.83 -8.21
C GLN A 29 -10.93 -3.07 -6.70
N GLN A 30 -9.68 -3.07 -6.23
CA GLN A 30 -9.32 -3.30 -4.82
C GLN A 30 -9.48 -2.04 -3.95
N ILE A 31 -10.64 -1.39 -4.02
CA ILE A 31 -10.91 -0.10 -3.35
C ILE A 31 -10.83 -0.15 -1.82
N SER A 32 -11.05 -1.33 -1.21
CA SER A 32 -10.93 -1.54 0.24
C SER A 32 -9.52 -1.94 0.69
N ASN A 33 -8.59 -2.12 -0.25
CA ASN A 33 -7.22 -2.52 0.05
C ASN A 33 -6.38 -1.29 0.41
N LYS A 34 -5.84 -1.29 1.63
CA LYS A 34 -4.97 -0.22 2.14
C LYS A 34 -3.74 0.02 1.24
N LEU A 35 -3.18 -1.03 0.64
CA LEU A 35 -2.05 -0.91 -0.27
C LEU A 35 -2.45 -0.24 -1.59
N HIS A 36 -3.66 -0.47 -2.09
CA HIS A 36 -4.17 0.20 -3.29
C HIS A 36 -4.29 1.71 -3.06
N SER A 37 -4.77 2.13 -1.89
CA SER A 37 -4.81 3.56 -1.52
C SER A 37 -3.42 4.21 -1.47
N ILE A 38 -2.37 3.44 -1.19
CA ILE A 38 -0.98 3.92 -1.14
C ILE A 38 -0.32 3.90 -2.52
N LYS A 39 -0.56 2.84 -3.30
CA LYS A 39 0.05 2.59 -4.60
C LYS A 39 -1.03 2.15 -5.60
N PRO A 40 -1.78 3.09 -6.20
CA PRO A 40 -2.84 2.75 -7.14
C PRO A 40 -2.30 2.22 -8.47
N MET A 41 -1.08 2.59 -8.87
CA MET A 41 -0.47 2.10 -10.11
C MET A 41 0.46 0.90 -9.86
N ILE A 42 0.29 -0.18 -10.61
CA ILE A 42 1.20 -1.33 -10.65
C ILE A 42 2.39 -0.98 -11.56
N CYS A 43 3.24 -0.11 -11.05
CA CYS A 43 4.55 0.18 -11.62
C CYS A 43 5.66 -0.19 -10.61
N PRO A 44 6.88 -0.52 -11.06
CA PRO A 44 8.02 -0.62 -10.15
C PRO A 44 8.12 0.66 -9.31
N TRP A 45 8.40 0.53 -8.02
CA TRP A 45 8.86 1.68 -7.25
C TRP A 45 10.16 2.18 -7.86
N PRO A 46 10.43 3.50 -7.88
CA PRO A 46 11.75 4.04 -8.15
C PRO A 46 12.77 3.31 -7.31
N VAL A 47 13.55 2.45 -7.96
CA VAL A 47 14.41 1.50 -7.27
C VAL A 47 15.54 2.31 -6.63
N PRO A 48 15.61 2.41 -5.30
CA PRO A 48 16.76 2.97 -4.64
C PRO A 48 17.95 2.06 -4.94
N PRO A 49 19.17 2.60 -5.09
CA PRO A 49 20.36 1.80 -5.37
C PRO A 49 20.71 0.78 -4.26
N VAL A 50 19.97 0.79 -3.14
CA VAL A 50 20.22 -0.02 -1.95
C VAL A 50 18.99 -0.88 -1.65
N ARG A 51 19.11 -2.20 -1.87
CA ARG A 51 18.09 -3.21 -1.55
C ARG A 51 17.49 -3.09 -0.14
N GLY A 52 18.31 -2.67 0.84
CA GLY A 52 17.86 -2.48 2.23
C GLY A 52 16.76 -1.43 2.38
N PHE A 53 16.69 -0.45 1.47
CA PHE A 53 15.66 0.57 1.47
C PHE A 53 14.33 0.05 0.93
N ASP A 54 14.34 -0.72 -0.17
CA ASP A 54 13.15 -1.39 -0.70
C ASP A 54 12.46 -2.27 0.34
N VAL A 55 13.26 -3.05 1.09
CA VAL A 55 12.72 -3.91 2.15
C VAL A 55 12.04 -3.08 3.24
N LYS A 56 12.62 -1.94 3.63
CA LYS A 56 12.02 -1.04 4.62
C LYS A 56 10.74 -0.41 4.08
N LEU A 57 10.74 0.03 2.81
CA LEU A 57 9.56 0.64 2.18
C LEU A 57 8.41 -0.37 2.07
N ASN A 58 8.67 -1.61 1.63
CA ASN A 58 7.64 -2.65 1.55
C ASN A 58 7.06 -3.02 2.93
N ARG A 59 7.90 -3.13 3.96
CA ARG A 59 7.43 -3.31 5.35
C ARG A 59 6.62 -2.11 5.83
N PHE A 60 7.01 -0.91 5.41
CA PHE A 60 6.30 0.31 5.76
C PHE A 60 4.92 0.39 5.12
N CYS A 61 4.81 0.16 3.80
CA CYS A 61 3.55 0.15 3.05
C CYS A 61 2.53 -0.84 3.63
N THR A 62 2.99 -2.00 4.09
CA THR A 62 2.12 -3.02 4.73
C THR A 62 1.72 -2.67 6.17
N GLY A 63 2.22 -1.56 6.73
CA GLY A 63 1.88 -1.12 8.09
C GLY A 63 2.66 -1.78 9.21
N HIS A 64 3.75 -2.49 8.90
CA HIS A 64 4.64 -3.10 9.88
C HIS A 64 5.64 -2.09 10.46
N THR A 65 5.13 -0.96 10.96
CA THR A 65 5.91 -0.03 11.77
C THR A 65 5.34 0.10 13.16
N ARG A 66 6.22 0.42 14.12
CA ARG A 66 5.83 0.61 15.52
C ARG A 66 4.67 1.60 15.67
N VAL A 67 4.66 2.67 14.88
CA VAL A 67 3.65 3.75 14.96
C VAL A 67 2.25 3.23 14.65
N THR A 68 2.11 2.43 13.60
CA THR A 68 0.80 1.92 13.15
C THR A 68 0.43 0.58 13.76
N HIS A 69 1.42 -0.21 14.17
CA HIS A 69 1.24 -1.55 14.72
C HIS A 69 1.02 -1.55 16.24
N LYS A 70 1.63 -0.61 16.99
CA LYS A 70 1.44 -0.50 18.44
C LYS A 70 -0.03 -0.25 18.84
N PRO A 71 -0.79 0.64 18.16
CA PRO A 71 -2.23 0.78 18.40
C PRO A 71 -3.02 -0.52 18.22
N LEU A 72 -2.69 -1.31 17.20
CA LEU A 72 -3.38 -2.57 16.91
C LEU A 72 -3.05 -3.66 17.94
N LEU A 73 -1.79 -3.76 18.36
CA LEU A 73 -1.35 -4.78 19.33
C LEU A 73 -1.84 -4.52 20.75
N PHE A 74 -1.83 -3.26 21.17
CA PHE A 74 -2.07 -2.88 22.57
C PHE A 74 -3.41 -2.18 22.78
N GLY A 75 -4.22 -2.02 21.73
CA GLY A 75 -5.51 -1.30 21.80
C GLY A 75 -5.37 0.17 22.19
N VAL A 76 -4.17 0.74 22.08
CA VAL A 76 -3.93 2.15 22.42
C VAL A 76 -4.41 3.04 21.28
N ARG A 77 -4.76 4.29 21.59
CA ARG A 77 -5.21 5.26 20.57
C ARG A 77 -4.11 5.47 19.52
N CYS A 78 -4.53 5.63 18.26
CA CYS A 78 -3.61 6.02 17.19
C CYS A 78 -2.97 7.37 17.54
N PRO A 79 -1.63 7.50 17.40
CA PRO A 79 -0.99 8.78 17.57
C PRO A 79 -1.50 9.79 16.53
N THR A 80 -1.45 11.06 16.85
CA THR A 80 -1.83 12.15 15.94
C THR A 80 -0.60 12.78 15.31
N CYS A 81 -0.74 13.25 14.07
CA CYS A 81 0.30 14.01 13.39
C CYS A 81 0.46 15.38 14.07
N ALA A 82 1.71 15.77 14.36
CA ALA A 82 1.99 17.01 15.09
C ALA A 82 1.61 18.29 14.34
N SER A 83 1.59 18.26 13.00
CA SER A 83 1.21 19.43 12.18
C SER A 83 -0.21 19.34 11.64
N CYS A 84 -0.67 18.14 11.23
CA CYS A 84 -1.98 18.00 10.60
C CYS A 84 -3.09 17.65 11.59
N HIS A 85 -2.73 17.27 12.82
CA HIS A 85 -3.64 16.76 13.86
C HIS A 85 -4.50 15.55 13.45
N ALA A 86 -4.28 14.99 12.27
CA ALA A 86 -4.93 13.77 11.78
C ALA A 86 -4.33 12.52 12.42
N ALA A 87 -5.05 11.40 12.36
CA ALA A 87 -4.54 10.10 12.81
C ALA A 87 -3.33 9.68 11.98
N LEU A 88 -2.25 9.29 12.66
CA LEU A 88 -0.99 8.94 12.03
C LEU A 88 -1.06 7.51 11.48
N THR A 89 -1.49 7.39 10.23
CA THR A 89 -1.57 6.12 9.47
C THR A 89 -0.45 6.05 8.42
N ILE A 90 -0.24 4.86 7.83
CA ILE A 90 0.69 4.71 6.70
C ILE A 90 0.26 5.58 5.52
N LEU A 91 -1.04 5.58 5.20
CA LEU A 91 -1.61 6.43 4.15
C LEU A 91 -1.32 7.91 4.43
N HIS A 92 -1.50 8.34 5.68
CA HIS A 92 -1.20 9.71 6.07
C HIS A 92 0.27 10.04 5.83
N ILE A 93 1.20 9.18 6.24
CA ILE A 93 2.64 9.44 6.10
C ILE A 93 3.07 9.40 4.62
N LEU A 94 2.59 8.42 3.84
CA LEU A 94 3.03 8.18 2.47
C LEU A 94 2.28 8.99 1.39
N VAL A 95 1.04 9.41 1.62
CA VAL A 95 0.18 10.03 0.59
C VAL A 95 -0.44 11.36 1.00
N GLU A 96 -0.83 11.58 2.27
CA GLU A 96 -1.64 12.77 2.60
C GLU A 96 -0.85 13.91 3.26
N CYS A 97 0.05 13.58 4.19
CA CYS A 97 0.71 14.56 5.05
C CYS A 97 1.73 15.45 4.30
N PRO A 98 1.57 16.78 4.31
CA PRO A 98 2.48 17.71 3.65
C PRO A 98 3.88 17.74 4.27
N ILE A 99 4.05 17.46 5.57
CA ILE A 99 5.39 17.44 6.21
C ILE A 99 6.29 16.41 5.52
N PHE A 100 5.73 15.26 5.15
CA PHE A 100 6.49 14.17 4.55
C PHE A 100 6.65 14.34 3.04
N ASN A 101 6.11 15.40 2.43
CA ASN A 101 6.14 15.57 0.97
C ASN A 101 7.57 15.64 0.42
N ASN A 102 8.48 16.33 1.11
CA ASN A 102 9.89 16.40 0.71
C ASN A 102 10.58 15.02 0.74
N HIS A 103 10.15 14.13 1.63
CA HIS A 103 10.65 12.76 1.66
C HIS A 103 10.03 11.90 0.55
N ARG A 104 8.86 12.29 0.01
CA ARG A 104 8.18 11.57 -1.08
C ARG A 104 8.76 11.78 -2.45
N LEU A 105 9.33 12.95 -2.68
CA LEU A 105 10.02 13.29 -3.93
C LEU A 105 11.33 12.50 -4.12
N LEU A 106 11.77 11.78 -3.09
CA LEU A 106 12.89 10.83 -3.13
C LEU A 106 12.43 9.39 -3.39
N PHE A 107 11.12 9.15 -3.53
CA PHE A 107 10.51 7.85 -3.84
C PHE A 107 9.89 7.81 -5.22
#